data_AF-A0A534Q1Z0-F1
#
_entry.id   AF-A0A534Q1Z0-F1
#
_cell.length_a   1.000
_cell.length_b   1.000
_cell.length_c   1.000
_cell.angle_alpha   90.00
_cell.angle_beta   90.00
_cell.angle_gamma   90.00
#
_symmetry.space_group_name_H-M   'P 1'
#
loop_
_entity.id
_entity.type
_entity.pdbx_description
1 polymer ?
#
loop_
_entity_poly.entity_id
_entity_poly.type
_entity_poly.pdbx_seq_one_letter_code
_entity_poly.pdbx_strand_id
1 'polypeptide(L)'
;MNRSRVHLLVVAASLVVAPLAGSPGTSLAAPAMAPSSRPRPVAAVPCDPLPGSAPQILPRALDSVGLNFTNDMLEPGDSASIDVCALVDTLGIVREARVARGGTPYDSAAVDAVRWWWFRPAQRDGHAVPARVAIHVVARPPRDADPLTPDVFAMALAAEAEGNTGDAIDAWTGALARHGAHPAVGNEWIIRERIARLAVSMREPPVIPLNLVGKARGAHNQMLRDISRATNADLADQLDDVLKAVPWYSDAYRWRASARAASGQIAGAVRDVLCYRLVARDSLGRAVADRALTALVKGDTLAALSMLKY
;
A
#
# COMPACT_ATOMS: atom_id res chain seq x y z
N MET A 1 -21.66 42.44 -32.55
CA MET A 1 -21.73 43.85 -32.09
C MET A 1 -23.17 44.32 -32.21
N ASN A 2 -24.00 44.16 -31.17
CA ASN A 2 -25.24 44.92 -31.02
C ASN A 2 -25.71 44.84 -29.56
N ARG A 3 -25.72 45.98 -28.87
CA ARG A 3 -26.12 46.13 -27.46
C ARG A 3 -27.60 46.51 -27.44
N SER A 4 -28.44 45.69 -26.82
CA SER A 4 -29.78 46.12 -26.41
C SER A 4 -29.86 46.15 -24.88
N ARG A 5 -29.92 47.39 -24.38
CA ARG A 5 -30.26 47.75 -23.01
C ARG A 5 -31.76 47.48 -22.80
N VAL A 6 -32.13 46.82 -21.70
CA VAL A 6 -33.51 46.77 -21.24
C VAL A 6 -33.57 47.30 -19.82
N HIS A 7 -34.62 48.10 -19.62
CA HIS A 7 -34.80 49.07 -18.56
C HIS A 7 -35.05 48.45 -17.18
N LEU A 8 -34.50 49.18 -16.20
CA LEU A 8 -34.76 49.17 -14.78
C LEU A 8 -36.26 49.36 -14.49
N LEU A 9 -36.90 48.47 -13.71
CA LEU A 9 -38.16 48.75 -13.04
C LEU A 9 -37.94 48.63 -11.53
N VAL A 10 -37.90 49.77 -10.87
CA VAL A 10 -37.79 49.92 -9.40
C VAL A 10 -39.21 49.88 -8.85
N VAL A 11 -39.52 48.87 -8.03
CA VAL A 11 -40.73 48.87 -7.19
C VAL A 11 -40.32 49.33 -5.79
N ALA A 12 -40.78 50.52 -5.44
CA ALA A 12 -40.64 51.11 -4.12
C ALA A 12 -41.63 50.46 -3.15
N ALA A 13 -41.11 49.82 -2.09
CA ALA A 13 -41.89 49.46 -0.92
C ALA A 13 -41.42 50.33 0.25
N SER A 14 -42.26 51.30 0.61
CA SER A 14 -42.10 52.15 1.79
C SER A 14 -42.21 51.31 3.05
N LEU A 15 -41.17 51.34 3.90
CA LEU A 15 -41.24 50.81 5.26
C LEU A 15 -41.01 51.94 6.26
N VAL A 16 -41.89 51.95 7.25
CA VAL A 16 -42.05 52.93 8.32
C VAL A 16 -40.83 52.93 9.25
N VAL A 17 -40.35 54.13 9.57
CA VAL A 17 -39.29 54.39 10.56
C VAL A 17 -39.93 54.58 11.94
N ALA A 18 -39.41 53.87 12.94
CA ALA A 18 -39.57 54.22 14.35
C ALA A 18 -38.18 54.15 15.03
N PRO A 19 -37.75 55.18 15.78
CA PRO A 19 -36.45 55.20 16.43
C PRO A 19 -36.56 54.71 17.88
N LEU A 20 -35.71 53.75 18.27
CA LEU A 20 -35.47 53.45 19.68
C LEU A 20 -33.98 53.25 19.93
N ALA A 21 -33.46 54.19 20.73
CA ALA A 21 -32.42 54.07 21.75
C ALA A 21 -31.13 53.30 21.41
N GLY A 22 -30.02 54.04 21.42
CA GLY A 22 -28.68 53.50 21.36
C GLY A 22 -28.30 52.64 22.56
N SER A 23 -27.34 51.74 22.32
CA SER A 23 -26.49 51.12 23.32
C SER A 23 -25.07 51.03 22.76
N PRO A 24 -24.04 51.30 23.58
CA PRO A 24 -22.68 51.45 23.10
C PRO A 24 -21.96 50.10 22.92
N GLY A 25 -21.21 50.02 21.83
CA GLY A 25 -19.89 49.37 21.77
C GLY A 25 -19.80 47.92 22.23
N THR A 26 -20.26 46.98 21.41
CA THR A 26 -19.75 45.60 21.47
C THR A 26 -18.60 45.47 20.48
N SER A 27 -17.39 45.55 21.02
CA SER A 27 -16.14 45.25 20.32
C SER A 27 -16.23 43.89 19.63
N LEU A 28 -16.05 43.86 18.30
CA LEU A 28 -15.83 42.64 17.52
C LEU A 28 -14.55 41.97 18.03
N ALA A 29 -14.71 40.96 18.89
CA ALA A 29 -13.64 40.05 19.24
C ALA A 29 -13.20 39.31 17.97
N ALA A 30 -11.92 39.45 17.62
CA ALA A 30 -11.29 38.65 16.58
C ALA A 30 -11.45 37.16 16.91
N PRO A 31 -11.69 36.28 15.92
CA PRO A 31 -11.71 34.85 16.16
C PRO A 31 -10.36 34.43 16.72
N ALA A 32 -10.37 33.92 17.95
CA ALA A 32 -9.20 33.33 18.58
C ALA A 32 -8.68 32.21 17.66
N MET A 33 -7.45 32.38 17.17
CA MET A 33 -6.69 31.31 16.53
C MET A 33 -6.77 30.08 17.42
N ALA A 34 -7.43 29.03 16.92
CA ALA A 34 -7.38 27.72 17.54
C ALA A 34 -5.90 27.32 17.68
N PRO A 35 -5.44 26.91 18.86
CA PRO A 35 -4.07 26.44 19.01
C PRO A 35 -3.86 25.26 18.07
N SER A 36 -2.86 25.36 17.19
CA SER A 36 -2.34 24.25 16.41
C SER A 36 -1.97 23.13 17.39
N SER A 37 -2.85 22.14 17.50
CA SER A 37 -2.59 20.94 18.28
C SER A 37 -1.55 20.14 17.52
N ARG A 38 -0.27 20.44 17.73
CA ARG A 38 0.80 19.51 17.38
C ARG A 38 0.41 18.15 17.99
N PRO A 39 0.32 17.07 17.20
CA PRO A 39 -0.04 15.76 17.73
C PRO A 39 0.93 15.41 18.87
N ARG A 40 0.35 15.01 20.01
CA ARG A 40 1.10 14.60 21.19
C ARG A 40 2.05 13.46 20.78
N PRO A 41 3.36 13.51 21.10
CA PRO A 41 4.28 12.44 20.76
C PRO A 41 3.72 11.11 21.28
N VAL A 42 3.44 10.17 20.36
CA VAL A 42 3.05 8.82 20.73
C VAL A 42 4.20 8.26 21.56
N ALA A 43 3.92 7.85 22.80
CA ALA A 43 4.93 7.28 23.66
C ALA A 43 5.58 6.09 22.94
N ALA A 44 6.90 6.14 22.78
CA ALA A 44 7.70 5.11 22.14
C ALA A 44 7.40 3.76 22.82
N VAL A 45 6.88 2.78 22.06
CA VAL A 45 6.70 1.41 22.56
C VAL A 45 8.00 0.65 22.30
N PRO A 46 8.71 0.19 23.34
CA PRO A 46 9.96 -0.54 23.16
C PRO A 46 9.82 -1.76 22.23
N CYS A 47 10.87 -2.06 21.47
CA CYS A 47 10.94 -3.26 20.65
C CYS A 47 11.51 -4.43 21.45
N ASP A 48 10.78 -4.83 22.49
CA ASP A 48 11.25 -5.89 23.39
C ASP A 48 11.35 -7.23 22.66
N PRO A 49 12.40 -8.03 22.93
CA PRO A 49 12.51 -9.40 22.41
C PRO A 49 11.29 -10.25 22.76
N LEU A 50 11.07 -11.32 21.98
CA LEU A 50 10.06 -12.32 22.35
C LEU A 50 10.47 -13.04 23.64
N PRO A 51 9.51 -13.48 24.48
CA PRO A 51 9.81 -14.31 25.64
C PRO A 51 10.58 -15.59 25.26
N GLY A 52 11.45 -16.03 26.18
CA GLY A 52 12.29 -17.22 26.00
C GLY A 52 13.73 -16.87 25.63
N SER A 53 14.48 -17.87 25.18
CA SER A 53 15.88 -17.65 24.78
C SER A 53 15.97 -16.66 23.63
N ALA A 54 17.05 -15.89 23.57
CA ALA A 54 17.32 -15.01 22.43
C ALA A 54 17.79 -15.83 21.21
N PRO A 55 17.55 -15.36 19.97
CA PRO A 55 18.20 -15.95 18.79
C PRO A 55 19.72 -15.68 18.83
N GLN A 56 20.51 -16.60 18.26
CA GLN A 56 21.96 -16.43 18.10
C GLN A 56 22.28 -15.54 16.88
N ILE A 57 21.48 -15.66 15.83
CA ILE A 57 21.56 -14.83 14.63
C ILE A 57 20.26 -14.04 14.51
N LEU A 58 20.36 -12.71 14.43
CA LEU A 58 19.20 -11.83 14.26
C LEU A 58 18.65 -11.87 12.83
N PRO A 59 17.36 -11.52 12.62
CA PRO A 59 16.83 -11.35 11.28
C PRO A 59 17.63 -10.31 10.49
N ARG A 60 17.84 -10.57 9.21
CA ARG A 60 18.52 -9.63 8.31
C ARG A 60 17.67 -9.37 7.07
N ALA A 61 17.40 -8.10 6.76
CA ALA A 61 16.68 -7.76 5.54
C ALA A 61 17.43 -8.32 4.32
N LEU A 62 16.70 -9.06 3.48
CA LEU A 62 17.17 -9.55 2.18
C LEU A 62 16.72 -8.60 1.08
N ASP A 63 15.49 -8.09 1.19
CA ASP A 63 14.92 -7.16 0.23
C ASP A 63 13.95 -6.21 0.92
N SER A 64 13.91 -4.96 0.47
CA SER A 64 13.12 -3.88 1.04
C SER A 64 12.32 -3.16 -0.04
N VAL A 65 11.15 -2.64 0.32
CA VAL A 65 10.35 -1.78 -0.55
C VAL A 65 10.43 -0.33 -0.07
N GLY A 66 10.16 0.61 -0.97
CA GLY A 66 10.15 2.05 -0.67
C GLY A 66 8.96 2.48 0.18
N LEU A 67 8.80 3.78 0.34
CA LEU A 67 7.66 4.40 1.03
C LEU A 67 6.69 4.98 -0.01
N ASN A 68 5.42 5.09 0.37
CA ASN A 68 4.44 5.90 -0.35
C ASN A 68 4.24 7.21 0.40
N PHE A 69 4.18 8.33 -0.33
CA PHE A 69 4.02 9.67 0.24
C PHE A 69 2.72 10.32 -0.28
N THR A 70 1.89 10.83 0.62
CA THR A 70 0.74 11.70 0.27
C THR A 70 1.23 13.12 -0.03
N ASN A 71 0.37 13.99 -0.59
CA ASN A 71 0.78 15.37 -0.91
C ASN A 71 1.21 16.16 0.34
N ASP A 72 0.49 16.02 1.44
CA ASP A 72 0.84 16.66 2.72
C ASP A 72 2.23 16.23 3.24
N MET A 73 2.69 15.04 2.87
CA MET A 73 4.02 14.52 3.22
C MET A 73 5.14 15.07 2.33
N LEU A 74 4.80 15.60 1.15
CA LEU A 74 5.72 16.21 0.20
C LEU A 74 6.00 17.68 0.55
N GLU A 75 4.99 18.42 1.07
CA GLU A 75 5.11 19.86 1.38
C GLU A 75 6.27 20.23 2.33
N PRO A 76 6.53 19.52 3.45
CA PRO A 76 7.67 19.85 4.28
C PRO A 76 9.01 19.48 3.64
N GLY A 77 9.04 18.53 2.68
CA GLY A 77 10.26 18.07 1.97
C GLY A 77 11.38 17.48 2.84
N ASP A 78 11.24 17.56 4.17
CA ASP A 78 12.26 17.19 5.13
C ASP A 78 12.32 15.67 5.33
N SER A 79 13.55 15.16 5.48
CA SER A 79 13.76 13.75 5.80
C SER A 79 13.53 13.49 7.29
N ALA A 80 13.07 12.30 7.62
CA ALA A 80 12.85 11.86 8.99
C ALA A 80 13.40 10.44 9.23
N SER A 81 13.76 10.17 10.47
CA SER A 81 14.17 8.85 10.94
C SER A 81 13.07 8.26 11.84
N ILE A 82 12.65 7.04 11.52
CA ILE A 82 11.61 6.30 12.23
C ILE A 82 12.17 4.93 12.58
N ASP A 83 12.00 4.48 13.83
CA ASP A 83 12.29 3.10 14.21
C ASP A 83 11.00 2.29 14.23
N VAL A 84 10.96 1.21 13.45
CA VAL A 84 9.83 0.29 13.37
C VAL A 84 10.19 -1.02 14.06
N CYS A 85 9.39 -1.45 15.02
CA CYS A 85 9.50 -2.79 15.59
C CYS A 85 8.70 -3.77 14.75
N ALA A 86 9.36 -4.77 14.17
CA ALA A 86 8.74 -5.81 13.37
C ALA A 86 8.91 -7.20 14.00
N LEU A 87 7.84 -8.01 13.98
CA LEU A 87 7.90 -9.45 14.25
C LEU A 87 8.14 -10.18 12.92
N VAL A 88 9.31 -10.78 12.78
CA VAL A 88 9.69 -11.59 11.61
C VAL A 88 9.51 -13.07 11.98
N ASP A 89 8.81 -13.83 11.13
CA ASP A 89 8.57 -15.25 11.35
C ASP A 89 9.72 -16.15 10.85
N THR A 90 9.51 -17.47 10.94
CA THR A 90 10.48 -18.49 10.51
C THR A 90 10.70 -18.55 8.99
N LEU A 91 9.83 -17.91 8.20
CA LEU A 91 9.96 -17.76 6.75
C LEU A 91 10.60 -16.41 6.36
N GLY A 92 10.91 -15.56 7.35
CA GLY A 92 11.43 -14.22 7.09
C GLY A 92 10.36 -13.21 6.66
N ILE A 93 9.08 -13.51 6.89
CA ILE A 93 7.94 -12.65 6.57
C ILE A 93 7.57 -11.86 7.81
N VAL A 94 7.30 -10.56 7.63
CA VAL A 94 6.82 -9.69 8.71
C VAL A 94 5.37 -10.03 9.03
N ARG A 95 5.10 -10.37 10.29
CA ARG A 95 3.75 -10.69 10.81
C ARG A 95 3.10 -9.52 11.53
N GLU A 96 3.92 -8.71 12.19
CA GLU A 96 3.49 -7.50 12.90
C GLU A 96 4.52 -6.41 12.67
N ALA A 97 4.07 -5.16 12.55
CA ALA A 97 4.93 -4.00 12.50
C ALA A 97 4.24 -2.84 13.23
N ARG A 98 5.00 -2.10 14.04
CA ARG A 98 4.55 -0.92 14.77
C ARG A 98 5.69 0.08 14.94
N VAL A 99 5.35 1.36 15.11
CA VAL A 99 6.34 2.39 15.44
C VAL A 99 6.89 2.14 16.85
N ALA A 100 8.21 2.01 16.96
CA ALA A 100 8.92 1.98 18.23
C ALA A 100 9.38 3.38 18.62
N ARG A 101 9.88 4.17 17.67
CA ARG A 101 10.25 5.58 17.84
C ARG A 101 9.83 6.34 16.59
N GLY A 102 9.09 7.42 16.75
CA GLY A 102 8.53 8.20 15.65
C GLY A 102 7.94 9.52 16.17
N GLY A 103 6.76 9.89 15.67
CA GLY A 103 6.14 11.19 15.87
C GLY A 103 6.23 12.07 14.63
N THR A 104 6.30 11.45 13.45
CA THR A 104 6.45 12.14 12.17
C THR A 104 5.25 11.85 11.26
N PRO A 105 4.99 12.68 10.23
CA PRO A 105 3.97 12.37 9.23
C PRO A 105 4.20 11.03 8.50
N TYR A 106 5.44 10.52 8.49
CA TYR A 106 5.85 9.32 7.75
C TYR A 106 5.68 8.01 8.52
N ASP A 107 5.22 8.07 9.77
CA ASP A 107 5.15 6.92 10.68
C ASP A 107 4.32 5.76 10.08
N SER A 108 3.15 6.05 9.50
CA SER A 108 2.31 5.04 8.85
C SER A 108 2.94 4.47 7.59
N ALA A 109 3.53 5.31 6.75
CA ALA A 109 4.23 4.90 5.52
C ALA A 109 5.44 3.99 5.83
N ALA A 110 6.17 4.28 6.91
CA ALA A 110 7.29 3.44 7.36
C ALA A 110 6.82 2.06 7.83
N VAL A 111 5.74 1.99 8.61
CA VAL A 111 5.14 0.71 9.03
C VAL A 111 4.64 -0.09 7.84
N ASP A 112 3.92 0.56 6.92
CA ASP A 112 3.38 -0.06 5.70
C ASP A 112 4.48 -0.59 4.77
N ALA A 113 5.60 0.13 4.65
CA ALA A 113 6.78 -0.34 3.92
C ALA A 113 7.41 -1.58 4.58
N VAL A 114 7.69 -1.51 5.88
CA VAL A 114 8.37 -2.61 6.62
C VAL A 114 7.56 -3.91 6.58
N ARG A 115 6.23 -3.85 6.58
CA ARG A 115 5.37 -5.05 6.43
C ARG A 115 5.65 -5.85 5.17
N TRP A 116 6.18 -5.22 4.12
CA TRP A 116 6.48 -5.84 2.83
C TRP A 116 7.98 -6.07 2.60
N TRP A 117 8.81 -5.87 3.62
CA TRP A 117 10.21 -6.28 3.58
C TRP A 117 10.32 -7.80 3.76
N TRP A 118 11.33 -8.39 3.12
CA TRP A 118 11.63 -9.81 3.23
C TRP A 118 12.97 -10.01 3.92
N PHE A 119 13.02 -10.94 4.87
CA PHE A 119 14.17 -11.16 5.73
C PHE A 119 14.73 -12.57 5.56
N ARG A 120 16.01 -12.72 5.88
CA ARG A 120 16.55 -13.97 6.38
C ARG A 120 16.05 -14.10 7.81
N PRO A 121 15.37 -15.19 8.18
CA PRO A 121 14.82 -15.36 9.53
C PRO A 121 15.95 -15.41 10.56
N ALA A 122 15.59 -15.10 11.81
CA ALA A 122 16.51 -15.32 12.93
C ALA A 122 16.83 -16.80 13.06
N GLN A 123 18.01 -17.13 13.60
CA GLN A 123 18.41 -18.51 13.82
C GLN A 123 18.82 -18.76 15.26
N ARG A 124 18.52 -19.97 15.73
CA ARG A 124 19.03 -20.55 16.97
C ARG A 124 19.38 -22.01 16.69
N ASP A 125 20.60 -22.40 17.02
CA ASP A 125 21.09 -23.77 16.83
C ASP A 125 20.87 -24.26 15.39
N GLY A 126 21.10 -23.37 14.41
CA GLY A 126 20.91 -23.63 12.98
C GLY A 126 19.45 -23.66 12.49
N HIS A 127 18.47 -23.53 13.38
CA HIS A 127 17.04 -23.56 13.03
C HIS A 127 16.44 -22.15 12.98
N ALA A 128 15.56 -21.92 12.01
CA ALA A 128 14.83 -20.65 11.90
C ALA A 128 13.85 -20.49 13.07
N VAL A 129 13.87 -19.33 13.72
CA VAL A 129 12.99 -18.98 14.85
C VAL A 129 12.35 -17.60 14.61
N PRO A 130 11.13 -17.35 15.09
CA PRO A 130 10.55 -16.01 15.03
C PRO A 130 11.31 -15.06 15.96
N ALA A 131 11.41 -13.79 15.58
CA ALA A 131 12.07 -12.77 16.39
C ALA A 131 11.52 -11.37 16.13
N ARG A 132 11.57 -10.51 17.15
CA ARG A 132 11.35 -9.07 17.00
C ARG A 132 12.66 -8.38 16.63
N VAL A 133 12.59 -7.42 15.72
CA VAL A 133 13.73 -6.61 15.28
C VAL A 133 13.31 -5.14 15.18
N ALA A 134 14.17 -4.26 15.68
CA ALA A 134 14.04 -2.82 15.48
C ALA A 134 14.71 -2.44 14.16
N ILE A 135 13.94 -1.82 13.27
CA ILE A 135 14.36 -1.44 11.91
C ILE A 135 14.41 0.07 11.84
N HIS A 136 15.56 0.61 11.46
CA HIS A 136 15.72 2.04 11.22
C HIS A 136 15.30 2.38 9.78
N VAL A 137 14.23 3.16 9.64
CA VAL A 137 13.70 3.62 8.36
C VAL A 137 13.99 5.11 8.21
N VAL A 138 14.60 5.48 7.08
CA VAL A 138 14.79 6.89 6.72
C VAL A 138 13.74 7.25 5.67
N ALA A 139 12.78 8.08 6.07
CA ALA A 139 11.84 8.68 5.15
C ALA A 139 12.50 9.87 4.45
N ARG A 140 12.57 9.82 3.12
CA ARG A 140 13.07 10.92 2.29
C ARG A 140 12.05 11.19 1.19
N PRO A 141 11.15 12.17 1.39
CA PRO A 141 10.24 12.60 0.34
C PRO A 141 11.03 13.07 -0.89
N PRO A 142 10.55 12.78 -2.10
CA PRO A 142 11.13 13.33 -3.32
C PRO A 142 10.90 14.85 -3.36
N ARG A 143 11.99 15.63 -3.29
CA ARG A 143 11.95 17.10 -3.12
C ARG A 143 11.28 17.87 -4.26
N ASP A 144 11.44 17.37 -5.48
CA ASP A 144 10.94 18.00 -6.71
C ASP A 144 9.80 17.20 -7.35
N ALA A 145 9.11 16.36 -6.56
CA ALA A 145 7.94 15.66 -7.07
C ALA A 145 6.78 16.62 -7.18
N ASP A 146 6.15 16.65 -8.36
CA ASP A 146 4.82 17.25 -8.50
C ASP A 146 3.86 16.61 -7.48
N PRO A 147 2.88 17.37 -6.95
CA PRO A 147 1.85 16.77 -6.12
C PRO A 147 1.09 15.72 -6.94
N LEU A 148 0.77 14.59 -6.30
CA LEU A 148 -0.17 13.61 -6.85
C LEU A 148 -1.49 14.35 -7.05
N THR A 149 -1.85 14.69 -8.30
CA THR A 149 -3.07 15.42 -8.60
C THR A 149 -4.05 14.52 -9.38
N PRO A 150 -5.24 14.21 -8.83
CA PRO A 150 -5.60 14.38 -7.42
C PRO A 150 -4.75 13.50 -6.49
N ASP A 151 -4.80 13.77 -5.18
CA ASP A 151 -4.09 12.97 -4.16
C ASP A 151 -4.78 11.62 -4.01
N VAL A 152 -4.42 10.70 -4.90
CA VAL A 152 -5.01 9.36 -4.97
C VAL A 152 -4.83 8.57 -3.67
N PHE A 153 -3.80 8.85 -2.88
CA PHE A 153 -3.61 8.19 -1.58
C PHE A 153 -4.56 8.78 -0.54
N ALA A 154 -4.64 10.11 -0.42
CA ALA A 154 -5.57 10.74 0.50
C ALA A 154 -7.02 10.39 0.18
N MET A 155 -7.40 10.38 -1.10
CA MET A 155 -8.73 9.96 -1.56
C MET A 155 -9.04 8.52 -1.17
N ALA A 156 -8.10 7.60 -1.38
CA ALA A 156 -8.33 6.19 -1.08
C ALA A 156 -8.43 5.94 0.44
N LEU A 157 -7.62 6.62 1.25
CA LEU A 157 -7.68 6.56 2.70
C LEU A 157 -8.99 7.17 3.25
N ALA A 158 -9.48 8.27 2.66
CA ALA A 158 -10.76 8.87 3.03
C ALA A 158 -11.93 7.93 2.71
N ALA A 159 -11.96 7.35 1.50
CA ALA A 159 -12.99 6.39 1.11
C ALA A 159 -13.01 5.14 2.00
N GLU A 160 -11.84 4.62 2.41
CA GLU A 160 -11.74 3.55 3.41
C GLU A 160 -12.35 3.97 4.76
N ALA A 161 -12.02 5.17 5.26
CA ALA A 161 -12.52 5.66 6.54
C ALA A 161 -14.04 5.86 6.57
N GLU A 162 -14.62 6.19 5.42
CA GLU A 162 -16.08 6.29 5.21
C GLU A 162 -16.76 4.92 5.03
N GLY A 163 -15.98 3.84 4.89
CA GLY A 163 -16.50 2.49 4.62
C GLY A 163 -16.97 2.29 3.17
N ASN A 164 -16.68 3.24 2.27
CA ASN A 164 -17.04 3.14 0.86
C ASN A 164 -16.03 2.26 0.10
N THR A 165 -16.27 0.95 0.15
CA THR A 165 -15.35 -0.06 -0.39
C THR A 165 -15.12 0.08 -1.89
N GLY A 166 -16.15 0.46 -2.66
CA GLY A 166 -16.04 0.63 -4.12
C GLY A 166 -15.12 1.78 -4.49
N ASP A 167 -15.40 2.96 -3.94
CA ASP A 167 -14.60 4.17 -4.20
C ASP A 167 -13.16 4.01 -3.68
N ALA A 168 -12.97 3.29 -2.57
CA ALA A 168 -11.65 2.97 -2.05
C ALA A 168 -10.86 2.07 -3.02
N ILE A 169 -11.49 1.03 -3.59
CA ILE A 169 -10.86 0.17 -4.61
C ILE A 169 -10.48 0.99 -5.84
N ASP A 170 -11.38 1.84 -6.34
CA ASP A 170 -11.13 2.66 -7.52
C ASP A 170 -9.97 3.65 -7.29
N ALA A 171 -9.96 4.34 -6.14
CA ALA A 171 -8.89 5.27 -5.77
C ALA A 171 -7.53 4.58 -5.60
N TRP A 172 -7.47 3.43 -4.91
CA TRP A 172 -6.23 2.66 -4.78
C TRP A 172 -5.76 2.09 -6.11
N THR A 173 -6.67 1.67 -7.00
CA THR A 173 -6.32 1.21 -8.34
C THR A 173 -5.73 2.36 -9.17
N GLY A 174 -6.29 3.57 -9.02
CA GLY A 174 -5.70 4.80 -9.58
C GLY A 174 -4.31 5.10 -9.03
N ALA A 175 -4.07 4.88 -7.73
CA ALA A 175 -2.74 5.01 -7.13
C ALA A 175 -1.75 3.97 -7.67
N LEU A 176 -2.18 2.71 -7.81
CA LEU A 176 -1.35 1.63 -8.35
C LEU A 176 -0.92 1.91 -9.80
N ALA A 177 -1.82 2.48 -10.62
CA ALA A 177 -1.52 2.85 -12.00
C ALA A 177 -0.40 3.90 -12.11
N ARG A 178 -0.12 4.68 -11.05
CA ARG A 178 0.97 5.66 -11.00
C ARG A 178 2.31 5.07 -10.56
N HIS A 179 2.33 3.83 -10.08
CA HIS A 179 3.58 3.16 -9.69
C HIS A 179 4.53 3.04 -10.89
N GLY A 180 5.80 3.44 -10.69
CA GLY A 180 6.82 3.52 -11.73
C GLY A 180 6.80 4.81 -12.55
N ALA A 181 5.68 5.55 -12.56
CA ALA A 181 5.58 6.85 -13.21
C ALA A 181 5.77 8.03 -12.24
N HIS A 182 5.41 7.86 -10.96
CA HIS A 182 5.49 8.91 -9.95
C HIS A 182 6.43 8.56 -8.80
N PRO A 183 7.40 9.42 -8.44
CA PRO A 183 8.42 9.13 -7.42
C PRO A 183 7.85 9.00 -5.99
N ALA A 184 6.66 9.54 -5.73
CA ALA A 184 5.96 9.38 -4.45
C ALA A 184 5.36 7.98 -4.23
N VAL A 185 5.31 7.13 -5.27
CA VAL A 185 4.71 5.79 -5.22
C VAL A 185 5.81 4.73 -5.20
N GLY A 186 6.44 4.54 -4.04
CA GLY A 186 7.59 3.64 -3.86
C GLY A 186 7.24 2.21 -3.41
N ASN A 187 5.98 1.93 -3.07
CA ASN A 187 5.52 0.63 -2.58
C ASN A 187 4.20 0.23 -3.23
N GLU A 188 4.26 -0.52 -4.33
CA GLU A 188 3.07 -1.10 -4.94
C GLU A 188 2.38 -2.17 -4.06
N TRP A 189 3.13 -2.84 -3.19
CA TRP A 189 2.65 -4.04 -2.51
C TRP A 189 1.61 -3.73 -1.43
N ILE A 190 1.79 -2.62 -0.70
CA ILE A 190 0.75 -2.16 0.23
C ILE A 190 -0.52 -1.74 -0.51
N ILE A 191 -0.40 -1.14 -1.71
CA ILE A 191 -1.55 -0.75 -2.52
C ILE A 191 -2.33 -2.00 -2.96
N ARG A 192 -1.61 -2.99 -3.48
CA ARG A 192 -2.17 -4.29 -3.86
C ARG A 192 -2.84 -5.00 -2.67
N GLU A 193 -2.22 -4.97 -1.51
CA GLU A 193 -2.78 -5.54 -0.28
C GLU A 193 -4.11 -4.90 0.09
N ARG A 194 -4.16 -3.57 0.12
CA ARG A 194 -5.37 -2.81 0.48
C ARG A 194 -6.52 -3.14 -0.48
N ILE A 195 -6.25 -3.08 -1.79
CA ILE A 195 -7.25 -3.45 -2.82
C ILE A 195 -7.72 -4.89 -2.64
N ALA A 196 -6.80 -5.83 -2.44
CA ALA A 196 -7.12 -7.24 -2.23
C ALA A 196 -8.03 -7.45 -1.02
N ARG A 197 -7.71 -6.83 0.12
CA ARG A 197 -8.51 -6.93 1.34
C ARG A 197 -9.91 -6.35 1.16
N LEU A 198 -10.02 -5.18 0.54
CA LEU A 198 -11.30 -4.56 0.20
C LEU A 198 -12.12 -5.49 -0.71
N ALA A 199 -11.55 -5.99 -1.81
CA ALA A 199 -12.24 -6.87 -2.74
C ALA A 199 -12.66 -8.23 -2.13
N VAL A 200 -11.88 -8.77 -1.18
CA VAL A 200 -12.25 -9.98 -0.43
C VAL A 200 -13.36 -9.71 0.58
N SER A 201 -13.43 -8.51 1.17
CA SER A 201 -14.53 -8.15 2.07
C SER A 201 -15.87 -7.91 1.37
N MET A 202 -15.85 -7.69 0.04
CA MET A 202 -17.08 -7.56 -0.74
C MET A 202 -17.81 -8.90 -0.85
N ARG A 203 -19.13 -8.87 -0.63
CA ARG A 203 -20.01 -10.02 -0.84
C ARG A 203 -19.87 -10.58 -2.25
N GLU A 204 -19.92 -9.68 -3.24
CA GLU A 204 -19.65 -9.97 -4.64
C GLU A 204 -18.37 -9.25 -5.04
N PRO A 205 -17.31 -9.98 -5.41
CA PRO A 205 -16.05 -9.36 -5.83
C PRO A 205 -16.26 -8.59 -7.13
N PRO A 206 -15.43 -7.57 -7.40
CA PRO A 206 -15.52 -6.86 -8.66
C PRO A 206 -15.25 -7.81 -9.84
N VAL A 207 -16.03 -7.64 -10.91
CA VAL A 207 -15.95 -8.49 -12.11
C VAL A 207 -14.59 -8.28 -12.79
N ILE A 208 -13.99 -9.38 -13.24
CA ILE A 208 -12.75 -9.35 -14.02
C ILE A 208 -13.13 -9.35 -15.51
N PRO A 209 -12.79 -8.31 -16.29
CA PRO A 209 -13.09 -8.24 -17.72
C PRO A 209 -12.50 -9.42 -18.50
N LEU A 210 -13.29 -10.01 -19.41
CA LEU A 210 -12.90 -11.21 -20.17
C LEU A 210 -11.64 -11.02 -21.03
N ASN A 211 -11.43 -9.81 -21.56
CA ASN A 211 -10.21 -9.48 -22.31
C ASN A 211 -8.95 -9.55 -21.42
N LEU A 212 -9.05 -9.14 -20.15
CA LEU A 212 -7.95 -9.23 -19.18
C LEU A 212 -7.70 -10.67 -18.73
N VAL A 213 -8.75 -11.48 -18.56
CA VAL A 213 -8.63 -12.93 -18.34
C VAL A 213 -7.90 -13.58 -19.53
N GLY A 214 -8.29 -13.23 -20.76
CA GLY A 214 -7.63 -13.70 -21.99
C GLY A 214 -6.15 -13.31 -22.05
N LYS A 215 -5.82 -12.04 -21.77
CA LYS A 215 -4.43 -11.55 -21.72
C LYS A 215 -3.60 -12.33 -20.70
N ALA A 216 -4.10 -12.49 -19.47
CA ALA A 216 -3.40 -13.21 -18.42
C ALA A 216 -3.16 -14.69 -18.76
N ARG A 217 -4.18 -15.38 -19.28
CA ARG A 217 -4.06 -16.77 -19.74
C ARG A 217 -3.10 -16.89 -20.91
N GLY A 218 -3.11 -15.93 -21.85
CA GLY A 218 -2.16 -15.86 -22.96
C GLY A 218 -0.71 -15.78 -22.47
N ALA A 219 -0.43 -14.86 -21.54
CA ALA A 219 0.87 -14.70 -20.92
C ALA A 219 1.29 -15.98 -20.16
N HIS A 220 0.39 -16.58 -19.39
CA HIS A 220 0.65 -17.84 -18.70
C HIS A 220 0.94 -19.01 -19.65
N ASN A 221 0.16 -19.17 -20.71
CA ASN A 221 0.39 -20.22 -21.71
C ASN A 221 1.71 -20.02 -22.46
N GLN A 222 2.10 -18.77 -22.74
CA GLN A 222 3.41 -18.46 -23.29
C GLN A 222 4.52 -18.80 -22.31
N MET A 223 4.36 -18.47 -21.03
CA MET A 223 5.29 -18.84 -19.96
C MET A 223 5.51 -20.35 -19.93
N LEU A 224 4.44 -21.15 -19.94
CA LEU A 224 4.55 -22.61 -19.94
C LEU A 224 5.34 -23.16 -21.13
N ARG A 225 5.27 -22.52 -22.30
CA ARG A 225 6.07 -22.87 -23.49
C ARG A 225 7.54 -22.44 -23.36
N ASP A 226 7.79 -21.32 -22.71
CA ASP A 226 9.11 -20.68 -22.61
C ASP A 226 9.87 -21.01 -21.32
N ILE A 227 9.37 -21.89 -20.44
CA ILE A 227 10.07 -22.31 -19.21
C ILE A 227 11.52 -22.75 -19.50
N SER A 228 11.79 -23.33 -20.67
CA SER A 228 13.13 -23.76 -21.08
C SER A 228 14.05 -22.63 -21.59
N ARG A 229 13.53 -21.43 -21.87
CA ARG A 229 14.23 -20.34 -22.59
C ARG A 229 14.67 -19.16 -21.72
N ALA A 230 14.36 -19.17 -20.41
CA ALA A 230 14.75 -18.13 -19.45
C ALA A 230 14.26 -16.70 -19.77
N THR A 231 13.28 -16.52 -20.67
CA THR A 231 12.69 -15.22 -21.07
C THR A 231 11.42 -14.86 -20.28
N ASN A 232 11.33 -15.26 -19.01
CA ASN A 232 10.08 -15.14 -18.22
C ASN A 232 9.87 -13.76 -17.58
N ALA A 233 10.83 -12.83 -17.65
CA ALA A 233 10.70 -11.48 -17.10
C ALA A 233 9.59 -10.69 -17.82
N ASP A 234 9.61 -10.66 -19.15
CA ASP A 234 8.62 -9.96 -19.97
C ASP A 234 7.18 -10.45 -19.70
N LEU A 235 7.04 -11.74 -19.35
CA LEU A 235 5.75 -12.35 -19.02
C LEU A 235 5.26 -11.94 -17.63
N ALA A 236 6.18 -11.74 -16.69
CA ALA A 236 5.84 -11.15 -15.39
C ALA A 236 5.33 -9.71 -15.57
N ASP A 237 5.91 -8.94 -16.49
CA ASP A 237 5.48 -7.58 -16.81
C ASP A 237 4.11 -7.55 -17.51
N GLN A 238 3.85 -8.47 -18.44
CA GLN A 238 2.51 -8.61 -19.03
C GLN A 238 1.42 -8.95 -17.99
N LEU A 239 1.77 -9.75 -16.98
CA LEU A 239 0.88 -10.04 -15.85
C LEU A 239 0.78 -8.87 -14.88
N ASP A 240 1.84 -8.07 -14.73
CA ASP A 240 1.79 -6.82 -13.97
C ASP A 240 0.78 -5.83 -14.56
N ASP A 241 0.75 -5.66 -15.89
CA ASP A 241 -0.27 -4.84 -16.55
C ASP A 241 -1.69 -5.28 -16.20
N VAL A 242 -1.94 -6.59 -16.22
CA VAL A 242 -3.25 -7.14 -15.84
C VAL A 242 -3.53 -6.81 -14.39
N LEU A 243 -2.57 -7.04 -13.50
CA LEU A 243 -2.72 -6.80 -12.07
C LEU A 243 -2.72 -5.33 -11.67
N LYS A 244 -2.35 -4.40 -12.55
CA LYS A 244 -2.59 -2.96 -12.37
C LYS A 244 -4.05 -2.59 -12.63
N ALA A 245 -4.71 -3.28 -13.57
CA ALA A 245 -6.11 -3.07 -13.92
C ALA A 245 -7.09 -3.87 -13.02
N VAL A 246 -6.70 -5.08 -12.62
CA VAL A 246 -7.51 -5.96 -11.76
C VAL A 246 -6.68 -6.55 -10.61
N PRO A 247 -6.31 -5.75 -9.60
CA PRO A 247 -5.40 -6.18 -8.53
C PRO A 247 -5.99 -7.23 -7.59
N TRP A 248 -7.26 -7.60 -7.75
CA TRP A 248 -7.93 -8.71 -7.05
C TRP A 248 -7.94 -10.03 -7.83
N TYR A 249 -7.30 -10.09 -9.01
CA TYR A 249 -7.25 -11.31 -9.81
C TYR A 249 -6.21 -12.32 -9.27
N SER A 250 -6.68 -13.32 -8.54
CA SER A 250 -5.86 -14.34 -7.87
C SER A 250 -4.93 -15.13 -8.79
N ASP A 251 -5.43 -15.65 -9.91
CA ASP A 251 -4.62 -16.45 -10.82
C ASP A 251 -3.45 -15.65 -11.41
N ALA A 252 -3.65 -14.36 -11.69
CA ALA A 252 -2.60 -13.52 -12.22
C ALA A 252 -1.43 -13.34 -11.23
N TYR A 253 -1.68 -13.23 -9.91
CA TYR A 253 -0.60 -13.25 -8.91
C TYR A 253 0.13 -14.58 -8.89
N ARG A 254 -0.59 -15.70 -8.90
CA ARG A 254 0.01 -17.05 -8.94
C ARG A 254 0.90 -17.22 -10.16
N TRP A 255 0.43 -16.82 -11.34
CA TRP A 255 1.21 -16.92 -12.57
C TRP A 255 2.38 -15.95 -12.60
N ARG A 256 2.23 -14.73 -12.07
CA ARG A 256 3.33 -13.76 -11.97
C ARG A 256 4.40 -14.22 -11.01
N ALA A 257 4.02 -14.81 -9.87
CA ALA A 257 4.94 -15.45 -8.95
C ALA A 257 5.76 -16.55 -9.63
N SER A 258 5.11 -17.39 -10.45
CA SER A 258 5.77 -18.44 -11.23
C SER A 258 6.77 -17.84 -12.23
N ALA A 259 6.36 -16.83 -13.00
CA ALA A 259 7.23 -16.15 -13.96
C ALA A 259 8.47 -15.54 -13.29
N ARG A 260 8.28 -14.82 -12.17
CA ARG A 260 9.36 -14.21 -11.37
C ARG A 260 10.27 -15.24 -10.72
N ALA A 261 9.72 -16.33 -10.19
CA ALA A 261 10.53 -17.42 -9.63
C ALA A 261 11.41 -18.08 -10.71
N ALA A 262 10.87 -18.30 -11.89
CA ALA A 262 11.60 -18.87 -13.03
C ALA A 262 12.70 -17.94 -13.57
N SER A 263 12.56 -16.61 -13.41
CA SER A 263 13.57 -15.61 -13.80
C SER A 263 14.53 -15.22 -12.67
N GLY A 264 14.45 -15.88 -11.50
CA GLY A 264 15.32 -15.60 -10.35
C GLY A 264 14.93 -14.36 -9.53
N GLN A 265 13.80 -13.71 -9.83
CA GLN A 265 13.25 -12.57 -9.07
C GLN A 265 12.53 -13.04 -7.79
N ILE A 266 13.25 -13.71 -6.89
CA ILE A 266 12.66 -14.43 -5.75
C ILE A 266 11.89 -13.50 -4.79
N ALA A 267 12.42 -12.31 -4.49
CA ALA A 267 11.74 -11.36 -3.61
C ALA A 267 10.37 -10.93 -4.16
N GLY A 268 10.30 -10.65 -5.47
CA GLY A 268 9.03 -10.36 -6.15
C GLY A 268 8.08 -11.54 -6.15
N ALA A 269 8.60 -12.75 -6.41
CA ALA A 269 7.80 -13.98 -6.37
C ALA A 269 7.20 -14.26 -4.98
N VAL A 270 7.98 -14.06 -3.90
CA VAL A 270 7.51 -14.20 -2.52
C VAL A 270 6.33 -13.26 -2.25
N ARG A 271 6.45 -11.98 -2.63
CA ARG A 271 5.38 -11.01 -2.44
C ARG A 271 4.14 -11.30 -3.29
N ASP A 272 4.32 -11.80 -4.51
CA ASP A 272 3.21 -12.28 -5.34
C ASP A 272 2.47 -13.45 -4.69
N VAL A 273 3.19 -14.40 -4.08
CA VAL A 273 2.57 -15.50 -3.35
C VAL A 273 1.81 -15.00 -2.13
N LEU A 274 2.31 -13.98 -1.43
CA LEU A 274 1.57 -13.34 -0.33
C LEU A 274 0.28 -12.67 -0.82
N CYS A 275 0.33 -11.93 -1.94
CA CYS A 275 -0.87 -11.37 -2.57
C CYS A 275 -1.84 -12.48 -3.01
N TYR A 276 -1.36 -13.53 -3.69
CA TYR A 276 -2.17 -14.68 -4.08
C TYR A 276 -2.87 -15.32 -2.88
N ARG A 277 -2.16 -15.52 -1.76
CA ARG A 277 -2.73 -16.05 -0.53
C ARG A 277 -3.86 -15.17 0.03
N LEU A 278 -3.75 -13.85 -0.10
CA LEU A 278 -4.77 -12.91 0.37
C LEU A 278 -6.06 -12.98 -0.48
N VAL A 279 -5.93 -13.08 -1.80
CA VAL A 279 -7.08 -13.08 -2.72
C VAL A 279 -7.65 -14.47 -3.03
N ALA A 280 -6.91 -15.54 -2.73
CA ALA A 280 -7.40 -16.91 -2.87
C ALA A 280 -8.59 -17.15 -1.91
N ARG A 281 -9.79 -17.34 -2.49
CA ARG A 281 -11.03 -17.51 -1.73
C ARG A 281 -11.19 -18.92 -1.17
N ASP A 282 -10.58 -19.92 -1.79
CA ASP A 282 -10.67 -21.31 -1.37
C ASP A 282 -9.49 -21.75 -0.48
N SER A 283 -9.67 -22.84 0.26
CA SER A 283 -8.64 -23.40 1.14
C SER A 283 -7.47 -24.03 0.37
N LEU A 284 -7.73 -24.58 -0.83
CA LEU A 284 -6.72 -25.22 -1.65
C LEU A 284 -5.71 -24.19 -2.17
N GLY A 285 -6.16 -23.07 -2.71
CA GLY A 285 -5.30 -21.99 -3.19
C GLY A 285 -4.42 -21.41 -2.08
N ARG A 286 -4.97 -21.25 -0.87
CA ARG A 286 -4.19 -20.82 0.30
C ARG A 286 -3.12 -21.86 0.70
N ALA A 287 -3.47 -23.15 0.67
CA ALA A 287 -2.51 -24.23 0.94
C ALA A 287 -1.42 -24.34 -0.15
N VAL A 288 -1.76 -24.07 -1.42
CA VAL A 288 -0.78 -23.96 -2.51
C VAL A 288 0.17 -22.79 -2.26
N ALA A 289 -0.36 -21.62 -1.88
CA ALA A 289 0.44 -20.44 -1.58
C ALA A 289 1.42 -20.71 -0.41
N ASP A 290 0.97 -21.33 0.68
CA ASP A 290 1.82 -21.61 1.85
C ASP A 290 2.97 -22.58 1.52
N ARG A 291 2.71 -23.60 0.71
CA ARG A 291 3.76 -24.54 0.26
C ARG A 291 4.73 -23.87 -0.71
N ALA A 292 4.23 -23.08 -1.66
CA ALA A 292 5.06 -22.35 -2.61
C ALA A 292 5.96 -21.33 -1.91
N LEU A 293 5.43 -20.60 -0.92
CA LEU A 293 6.18 -19.66 -0.10
C LEU A 293 7.32 -20.36 0.66
N THR A 294 7.02 -21.51 1.26
CA THR A 294 8.03 -22.32 1.96
C THR A 294 9.15 -22.77 1.01
N ALA A 295 8.81 -23.20 -0.20
CA ALA A 295 9.76 -23.62 -1.21
C ALA A 295 10.65 -22.45 -1.68
N LEU A 296 10.05 -21.30 -2.01
CA LEU A 296 10.78 -20.09 -2.42
C LEU A 296 11.78 -19.62 -1.36
N VAL A 297 11.37 -19.59 -0.09
CA VAL A 297 12.24 -19.15 1.02
C VAL A 297 13.42 -20.11 1.24
N LYS A 298 13.22 -21.40 0.98
CA LYS A 298 14.29 -22.41 1.00
C LYS A 298 15.20 -22.38 -0.24
N GLY A 299 14.87 -21.57 -1.24
CA GLY A 299 15.56 -21.53 -2.53
C GLY A 299 15.18 -22.67 -3.48
N ASP A 300 14.16 -23.47 -3.16
CA ASP A 300 13.66 -24.54 -4.02
C ASP A 300 12.65 -23.98 -5.04
N THR A 301 13.20 -23.30 -6.05
CA THR A 301 12.39 -22.66 -7.10
C THR A 301 11.65 -23.69 -7.95
N LEU A 302 12.22 -24.88 -8.17
CA LEU A 302 11.56 -25.94 -8.95
C LEU A 302 10.31 -26.48 -8.25
N ALA A 303 10.37 -26.71 -6.94
CA ALA A 303 9.20 -27.09 -6.17
C ALA A 303 8.15 -25.97 -6.12
N ALA A 304 8.56 -24.71 -5.96
CA ALA A 304 7.64 -23.58 -6.01
C ALA A 304 6.93 -23.50 -7.38
N LEU A 305 7.69 -23.64 -8.47
CA LEU A 305 7.16 -23.61 -9.83
C LEU A 305 6.17 -24.75 -10.09
N SER A 306 6.43 -25.97 -9.62
CA SER A 306 5.50 -27.09 -9.81
C SER A 306 4.14 -26.85 -9.15
N MET A 307 4.13 -26.11 -8.03
CA MET A 307 2.91 -25.74 -7.31
C MET A 307 2.17 -24.57 -7.95
N LEU A 308 2.89 -23.57 -8.48
CA LEU A 308 2.31 -22.34 -9.03
C LEU A 308 1.87 -22.46 -10.50
N LYS A 309 2.25 -23.54 -11.20
CA LYS A 309 1.87 -23.80 -12.59
C LYS A 309 0.41 -24.19 -12.77
N TYR A 310 -0.18 -24.87 -11.78
CA TYR A 310 -1.53 -25.45 -11.83
C TYR A 310 -2.44 -24.77 -10.82
#